data_AF-A0A346SNX6-F1
#
_entry.id   AF-A0A346SNX6-F1
#
_cell.length_a   1.000
_cell.length_b   1.000
_cell.length_c   1.000
_cell.angle_alpha   90.00
_cell.angle_beta   90.00
_cell.angle_gamma   90.00
#
_symmetry.space_group_name_H-M   'P 1'
#
loop_
_entity.id
_entity.type
_entity.pdbx_description
1 polymer ?
#
loop_
_entity_poly.entity_id
_entity_poly.type
_entity_poly.pdbx_seq_one_letter_code
_entity_poly.pdbx_strand_id
1 'polypeptide(L)'
;MSDTSTNATPEPGIDESLAEAIINILETTNSPAIQRAREVIAHRLAIAGDVAPSRIPAPRNITEIGGYLNLLSEYGEAEQRSRMIAAALGIAGPQISLPQPGAVPALSFVTRDGARPAGPQQPSFPLTYTIRSDFVPAFDNAVQEITIRGGAVPILTPVRILPSAGSAPATDGSAQLALIGRTLSLAPTAALHAVATDPLSLSRPTAGGGFEVLVRVIDAAAPIAGTIAAADWTSWECDAAVCSEVDSNDARFALTPLLNAAGWHQTADPGNPTSLSNPGTWAEWRNITGLVPGVTRFADELQLLYSAEMLITSPIFNQLDNVWTGNEFAAP
;
A
#
# COMPACT_ATOMS: atom_id res chain seq x y z
N MET A 1 17.86 -59.41 -64.52
CA MET A 1 18.58 -58.49 -63.62
C MET A 1 18.09 -57.09 -63.90
N SER A 2 17.18 -56.58 -63.07
CA SER A 2 16.78 -55.17 -63.06
C SER A 2 16.39 -54.84 -61.63
N ASP A 3 17.34 -54.30 -60.87
CA ASP A 3 17.10 -53.77 -59.53
C ASP A 3 16.52 -52.36 -59.64
N THR A 4 15.38 -52.16 -58.99
CA THR A 4 14.70 -50.87 -58.83
C THR A 4 15.34 -50.11 -57.68
N SER A 5 15.93 -48.94 -57.94
CA SER A 5 16.38 -48.02 -56.90
C SER A 5 15.19 -47.45 -56.14
N THR A 6 15.09 -47.74 -54.84
CA THR A 6 14.14 -47.13 -53.93
C THR A 6 14.67 -45.75 -53.50
N ASN A 7 13.94 -44.68 -53.85
CA ASN A 7 14.13 -43.35 -53.27
C ASN A 7 13.79 -43.41 -51.78
N ALA A 8 14.76 -43.13 -50.91
CA ALA A 8 14.54 -42.91 -49.49
C ALA A 8 14.00 -41.48 -49.28
N THR A 9 12.79 -41.36 -48.76
CA THR A 9 12.25 -40.11 -48.19
C THR A 9 13.02 -39.77 -46.90
N PRO A 10 13.43 -38.51 -46.67
CA PRO A 10 14.05 -38.13 -45.41
C PRO A 10 12.99 -38.06 -44.31
N GLU A 11 13.23 -38.74 -43.18
CA GLU A 11 12.42 -38.57 -41.97
C GLU A 11 12.57 -37.15 -41.41
N PRO A 12 11.48 -36.45 -41.05
CA PRO A 12 11.57 -35.17 -40.36
C PRO A 12 12.13 -35.38 -38.95
N GLY A 13 13.10 -34.55 -38.58
CA GLY A 13 13.71 -34.58 -37.26
C GLY A 13 12.68 -34.30 -36.15
N ILE A 14 12.94 -34.86 -34.97
CA ILE A 14 12.09 -34.76 -33.78
C ILE A 14 11.76 -33.28 -33.42
N ASP A 15 12.66 -32.35 -33.74
CA ASP A 15 12.50 -30.91 -33.49
C ASP A 15 11.38 -30.26 -34.32
N GLU A 16 11.16 -30.71 -35.56
CA GLU A 16 10.17 -30.11 -36.47
C GLU A 16 8.75 -30.55 -36.10
N SER A 17 8.60 -31.81 -35.69
CA SER A 17 7.34 -32.35 -35.16
C SER A 17 6.94 -31.76 -33.80
N LEU A 18 7.91 -31.39 -32.95
CA LEU A 18 7.65 -30.71 -31.68
C LEU A 18 7.22 -29.25 -31.92
N ALA A 19 7.90 -28.55 -32.84
CA ALA A 19 7.54 -27.19 -33.22
C ALA A 19 6.12 -27.14 -33.82
N GLU A 20 5.79 -28.10 -34.69
CA GLU A 20 4.49 -28.19 -35.35
C GLU A 20 3.36 -28.62 -34.38
N ALA A 21 3.66 -29.46 -33.38
CA ALA A 21 2.72 -29.79 -32.30
C ALA A 21 2.44 -28.58 -31.38
N ILE A 22 3.46 -27.77 -31.08
CA ILE A 22 3.30 -26.54 -30.29
C ILE A 22 2.50 -25.50 -31.08
N ILE A 23 2.75 -25.35 -32.38
CA ILE A 23 1.99 -24.45 -33.26
C ILE A 23 0.52 -24.88 -33.34
N ASN A 24 0.23 -26.18 -33.46
CA ASN A 24 -1.15 -26.69 -33.47
C ASN A 24 -1.88 -26.51 -32.12
N ILE A 25 -1.18 -26.64 -30.99
CA ILE A 25 -1.73 -26.32 -29.65
C ILE A 25 -1.97 -24.82 -29.50
N LEU A 26 -1.13 -23.99 -30.13
CA LEU A 26 -1.32 -22.55 -30.16
C LEU A 26 -2.57 -22.19 -30.98
N GLU A 27 -2.76 -22.71 -32.19
CA GLU A 27 -3.87 -22.27 -33.07
C GLU A 27 -5.28 -22.66 -32.58
N THR A 28 -5.41 -23.71 -31.76
CA THR A 28 -6.71 -24.35 -31.50
C THR A 28 -7.47 -23.88 -30.26
N THR A 29 -6.99 -22.89 -29.48
CA THR A 29 -7.78 -22.40 -28.32
C THR A 29 -7.60 -20.92 -28.02
N ASN A 30 -8.63 -20.12 -28.28
CA ASN A 30 -8.77 -18.72 -27.83
C ASN A 30 -9.14 -18.62 -26.33
N SER A 31 -8.44 -19.37 -25.47
CA SER A 31 -8.59 -19.29 -24.02
C SER A 31 -7.72 -18.13 -23.49
N PRO A 32 -8.24 -17.29 -22.56
CA PRO A 32 -7.44 -16.26 -21.88
C PRO A 32 -6.16 -16.81 -21.23
N ALA A 33 -6.15 -18.09 -20.83
CA ALA A 33 -4.97 -18.73 -20.26
C ALA A 33 -3.86 -18.99 -21.31
N ILE A 34 -4.21 -19.28 -22.57
CA ILE A 34 -3.24 -19.50 -23.65
C ILE A 34 -2.67 -18.17 -24.17
N GLN A 35 -3.47 -17.10 -24.19
CA GLN A 35 -2.95 -15.76 -24.49
C GLN A 35 -1.90 -15.33 -23.47
N ARG A 36 -2.14 -15.57 -22.17
CA ARG A 36 -1.15 -15.33 -21.11
C ARG A 36 0.09 -16.20 -21.26
N ALA A 37 -0.07 -17.48 -21.62
CA ALA A 37 1.08 -18.34 -21.89
C ALA A 37 1.91 -17.84 -23.07
N ARG A 38 1.28 -17.33 -24.14
CA ARG A 38 1.96 -16.71 -25.28
C ARG A 38 2.72 -15.45 -24.90
N GLU A 39 2.13 -14.57 -24.09
CA GLU A 39 2.81 -13.36 -23.61
C GLU A 39 4.00 -13.70 -22.71
N VAL A 40 3.85 -14.66 -21.80
CA VAL A 40 4.95 -15.11 -20.93
C VAL A 40 6.04 -15.81 -21.73
N ILE A 41 5.69 -16.62 -22.73
CA ILE A 41 6.68 -17.28 -23.61
C ILE A 41 7.35 -16.25 -24.51
N ALA A 42 6.61 -15.31 -25.11
CA ALA A 42 7.18 -14.23 -25.92
C ALA A 42 8.08 -13.31 -25.08
N HIS A 43 7.70 -13.02 -23.84
CA HIS A 43 8.51 -12.24 -22.92
C HIS A 43 9.76 -13.00 -22.46
N ARG A 44 9.64 -14.30 -22.14
CA ARG A 44 10.81 -15.15 -21.84
C ARG A 44 11.71 -15.33 -23.05
N LEU A 45 11.17 -15.42 -24.26
CA LEU A 45 11.95 -15.48 -25.49
C LEU A 45 12.62 -14.13 -25.80
N ALA A 46 11.98 -13.01 -25.44
CA ALA A 46 12.58 -11.68 -25.56
C ALA A 46 13.68 -11.45 -24.51
N ILE A 47 13.53 -11.94 -23.29
CA ILE A 47 14.54 -11.86 -22.22
C ILE A 47 15.68 -12.87 -22.47
N ALA A 48 15.37 -14.11 -22.83
CA ALA A 48 16.37 -15.13 -23.16
C ALA A 48 17.00 -14.91 -24.54
N GLY A 49 16.35 -14.14 -25.42
CA GLY A 49 16.89 -13.70 -26.71
C GLY A 49 17.98 -12.63 -26.57
N ASP A 50 18.12 -12.02 -25.40
CA ASP A 50 19.23 -11.13 -25.04
C ASP A 50 20.30 -11.86 -24.21
N VAL A 51 20.61 -13.12 -24.56
CA VAL A 51 21.97 -13.63 -24.34
C VAL A 51 22.86 -13.00 -25.40
N ALA A 52 23.04 -11.68 -25.32
CA ALA A 52 24.14 -11.03 -26.00
C ALA A 52 25.42 -11.67 -25.47
N PRO A 53 26.32 -12.20 -26.32
CA PRO A 53 27.63 -12.60 -25.85
C PRO A 53 28.23 -11.41 -25.08
N SER A 54 28.77 -11.69 -23.90
CA SER A 54 29.38 -10.69 -23.02
C SER A 54 30.07 -9.59 -23.82
N ARG A 55 29.57 -8.34 -23.73
CA ARG A 55 30.22 -7.18 -24.35
C ARG A 55 31.55 -6.83 -23.67
N ILE A 56 31.83 -7.45 -22.53
CA ILE A 56 33.16 -7.47 -21.93
C ILE A 56 33.97 -8.49 -22.72
N PRO A 57 35.02 -8.08 -23.47
CA PRO A 57 35.92 -9.02 -24.12
C PRO A 57 36.43 -9.99 -23.08
N ALA A 58 36.49 -11.28 -23.43
CA ALA A 58 36.92 -12.32 -22.50
C ALA A 58 38.28 -11.91 -21.89
N PRO A 59 38.36 -11.81 -20.55
CA PRO A 59 39.55 -11.33 -19.87
C PRO A 59 40.71 -12.25 -20.22
N ARG A 60 41.86 -11.66 -20.58
CA ARG A 60 43.01 -12.43 -21.07
C ARG A 60 43.77 -13.08 -19.93
N ASN A 61 43.61 -12.57 -18.70
CA ASN A 61 44.22 -13.10 -17.49
C ASN A 61 43.40 -12.80 -16.22
N ILE A 62 43.58 -13.63 -15.19
CA ILE A 62 42.92 -13.53 -13.87
C ILE A 62 43.20 -12.17 -13.19
N THR A 63 44.32 -11.53 -13.51
CA THR A 63 44.72 -10.22 -12.99
C THR A 63 43.84 -9.06 -13.47
N GLU A 64 43.28 -9.14 -14.69
CA GLU A 64 42.40 -8.09 -15.21
C GLU A 64 41.05 -8.10 -14.48
N ILE A 65 40.52 -9.29 -14.16
CA ILE A 65 39.30 -9.46 -13.36
C ILE A 65 39.51 -8.88 -11.95
N GLY A 66 40.66 -9.14 -11.33
CA GLY A 66 41.01 -8.59 -10.02
C GLY A 66 41.08 -7.05 -10.01
N GLY A 67 41.54 -6.45 -11.11
CA GLY A 67 41.56 -4.99 -11.28
C GLY A 67 40.17 -4.36 -11.27
N TYR A 68 39.21 -4.92 -12.03
CA TYR A 68 37.83 -4.42 -12.05
C TYR A 68 37.12 -4.62 -10.71
N LEU A 69 37.35 -5.75 -10.03
CA LEU A 69 36.77 -5.99 -8.70
C LEU A 69 37.31 -5.02 -7.66
N ASN A 70 38.62 -4.71 -7.69
CA ASN A 70 39.21 -3.72 -6.81
C ASN A 70 38.69 -2.31 -7.10
N LEU A 71 38.59 -1.94 -8.38
CA LEU A 71 38.06 -0.63 -8.78
C LEU A 71 36.61 -0.43 -8.30
N LEU A 72 35.74 -1.42 -8.51
CA LEU A 72 34.35 -1.36 -8.05
C LEU A 72 34.24 -1.40 -6.52
N SER A 73 35.18 -2.04 -5.84
CA SER A 73 35.27 -2.02 -4.38
C SER A 73 35.75 -0.67 -3.84
N GLU A 74 36.63 0.02 -4.56
CA GLU A 74 37.15 1.34 -4.21
C GLU A 74 36.10 2.44 -4.41
N TYR A 75 35.25 2.31 -5.43
CA TYR A 75 34.11 3.22 -5.66
C TYR A 75 32.86 2.91 -4.81
N GLY A 76 32.86 1.85 -4.00
CA GLY A 76 31.71 1.48 -3.15
C GLY A 76 30.49 0.93 -3.93
N GLU A 77 30.65 0.65 -5.23
CA GLU A 77 29.61 0.20 -6.15
C GLU A 77 29.35 -1.32 -6.01
N ALA A 78 28.92 -1.74 -4.82
CA ALA A 78 28.71 -3.15 -4.47
C ALA A 78 27.68 -3.85 -5.38
N GLU A 79 26.68 -3.10 -5.83
CA GLU A 79 25.64 -3.61 -6.73
C GLU A 79 26.19 -3.85 -8.15
N GLN A 80 26.97 -2.92 -8.70
CA GLN A 80 27.62 -3.12 -10.01
C GLN A 80 28.62 -4.27 -9.98
N ARG A 81 29.33 -4.46 -8.85
CA ARG A 81 30.20 -5.62 -8.63
C ARG A 81 29.42 -6.94 -8.73
N SER A 82 28.25 -7.02 -8.08
CA SER A 82 27.42 -8.22 -8.12
C SER A 82 26.86 -8.52 -9.52
N ARG A 83 26.47 -7.48 -10.27
CA ARG A 83 26.02 -7.59 -11.67
C ARG A 83 27.15 -8.00 -12.60
N MET A 84 28.37 -7.50 -12.39
CA MET A 84 29.56 -7.91 -13.16
C MET A 84 29.92 -9.38 -12.92
N ILE A 85 29.88 -9.83 -11.66
CA ILE A 85 30.12 -11.25 -11.31
C ILE A 85 29.04 -12.16 -11.92
N ALA A 86 27.78 -11.75 -11.82
CA ALA A 86 26.67 -12.51 -12.39
C ALA A 86 26.76 -12.58 -13.93
N ALA A 87 27.06 -11.47 -14.60
CA ALA A 87 27.30 -11.42 -16.04
C ALA A 87 28.49 -12.29 -16.46
N ALA A 88 29.59 -12.28 -15.70
CA ALA A 88 30.76 -13.13 -15.96
C ALA A 88 30.48 -14.63 -15.76
N LEU A 89 29.58 -14.98 -14.83
CA LEU A 89 29.16 -16.36 -14.57
C LEU A 89 27.99 -16.81 -15.45
N GLY A 90 27.44 -15.93 -16.29
CA GLY A 90 26.24 -16.22 -17.09
C GLY A 90 24.98 -16.45 -16.23
N ILE A 91 25.00 -15.99 -14.98
CA ILE A 91 23.87 -16.08 -14.05
C ILE A 91 23.13 -14.75 -14.14
N ALA A 92 21.79 -14.78 -14.16
CA ALA A 92 21.00 -13.56 -14.10
C ALA A 92 21.42 -12.75 -12.85
N GLY A 93 21.85 -11.49 -13.04
CA GLY A 93 22.23 -10.60 -11.94
C GLY A 93 21.11 -10.44 -10.92
N PRO A 94 21.40 -9.90 -9.71
CA PRO A 94 20.38 -9.60 -8.73
C PRO A 94 19.29 -8.81 -9.43
N GLN A 95 18.14 -9.46 -9.57
CA GLN A 95 17.02 -8.88 -10.28
C GLN A 95 16.57 -7.71 -9.41
N ILE A 96 16.56 -6.50 -9.96
CA ILE A 96 15.53 -5.55 -9.54
C ILE A 96 14.24 -6.34 -9.81
N SER A 97 13.48 -6.65 -8.76
CA SER A 97 12.21 -7.36 -8.86
C SER A 97 11.21 -6.48 -9.59
N LEU A 98 11.41 -6.32 -10.90
CA LEU A 98 10.47 -5.70 -11.80
C LEU A 98 9.27 -6.64 -11.87
N PRO A 99 8.06 -6.15 -11.61
CA PRO A 99 6.90 -7.01 -11.63
C PRO A 99 6.64 -7.47 -13.07
N GLN A 100 6.12 -8.69 -13.24
CA GLN A 100 5.77 -9.21 -14.56
C GLN A 100 4.78 -8.26 -15.26
N PRO A 101 5.05 -7.85 -16.51
CA PRO A 101 4.09 -7.09 -17.30
C PRO A 101 2.74 -7.79 -17.35
N GLY A 102 1.64 -7.05 -17.17
CA GLY A 102 0.28 -7.60 -17.18
C GLY A 102 -0.19 -8.32 -15.90
N ALA A 103 0.63 -8.38 -14.84
CA ALA A 103 0.16 -8.87 -13.55
C ALA A 103 -0.89 -7.90 -12.95
N VAL A 104 -2.09 -8.42 -12.69
CA VAL A 104 -3.14 -7.67 -11.98
C VAL A 104 -2.75 -7.57 -10.51
N PRO A 105 -2.83 -6.38 -9.89
CA PRO A 105 -2.56 -6.23 -8.46
C PRO A 105 -3.42 -7.19 -7.62
N ALA A 106 -2.82 -7.81 -6.62
CA ALA A 106 -3.47 -8.81 -5.77
C ALA A 106 -4.53 -8.19 -4.84
N LEU A 107 -4.36 -6.92 -4.48
CA LEU A 107 -5.23 -6.15 -3.62
C LEU A 107 -5.83 -4.97 -4.40
N SER A 108 -6.95 -4.47 -3.89
CA SER A 108 -7.61 -3.30 -4.45
C SER A 108 -8.15 -2.39 -3.35
N PHE A 109 -8.48 -1.16 -3.72
CA PHE A 109 -9.20 -0.24 -2.83
C PHE A 109 -10.70 -0.44 -3.00
N VAL A 110 -11.33 -0.96 -1.96
CA VAL A 110 -12.78 -1.20 -1.90
C VAL A 110 -13.46 0.06 -1.39
N THR A 111 -14.49 0.51 -2.10
CA THR A 111 -15.33 1.62 -1.68
C THR A 111 -16.40 1.14 -0.69
N ARG A 112 -16.58 1.91 0.37
CA ARG A 112 -17.59 1.71 1.42
C ARG A 112 -18.39 2.98 1.64
N ASP A 113 -19.61 2.83 2.14
CA ASP A 113 -20.48 3.95 2.47
C ASP A 113 -20.00 4.63 3.76
N GLY A 114 -19.83 5.95 3.70
CA GLY A 114 -19.40 6.78 4.81
C GLY A 114 -20.54 7.10 5.75
N ALA A 115 -20.27 7.07 7.06
CA ALA A 115 -21.24 7.50 8.06
C ALA A 115 -21.43 9.03 8.01
N ARG A 116 -22.69 9.47 7.90
CA ARG A 116 -23.06 10.90 7.86
C ARG A 116 -24.14 11.20 8.91
N PRO A 117 -23.77 11.24 10.21
CA PRO A 117 -24.71 11.54 11.28
C PRO A 117 -25.38 12.90 11.06
N ALA A 118 -26.64 13.00 11.45
CA ALA A 118 -27.41 14.24 11.32
C ALA A 118 -26.79 15.34 12.19
N GLY A 119 -26.59 16.51 11.59
CA GLY A 119 -26.02 17.66 12.28
C GLY A 119 -25.61 18.76 11.30
N PRO A 120 -25.23 19.95 11.81
CA PRO A 120 -24.84 21.08 10.97
C PRO A 120 -23.69 20.75 10.00
N GLN A 121 -22.77 19.87 10.42
CA GLN A 121 -21.59 19.48 9.65
C GLN A 121 -21.81 18.28 8.70
N GLN A 122 -23.02 17.68 8.69
CA GLN A 122 -23.34 16.55 7.83
C GLN A 122 -22.99 16.75 6.34
N PRO A 123 -23.17 17.95 5.74
CA PRO A 123 -22.76 18.21 4.35
C PRO A 123 -21.25 18.10 4.09
N SER A 124 -20.42 18.30 5.12
CA SER A 124 -18.95 18.24 5.00
C SER A 124 -18.40 16.80 4.99
N PHE A 125 -19.18 15.83 5.49
CA PHE A 125 -18.75 14.44 5.58
C PHE A 125 -18.89 13.73 4.23
N PRO A 126 -17.88 12.94 3.80
CA PRO A 126 -17.93 12.25 2.53
C PRO A 126 -19.01 11.17 2.53
N LEU A 127 -19.59 10.92 1.36
CA LEU A 127 -20.58 9.86 1.14
C LEU A 127 -19.95 8.47 1.15
N THR A 128 -18.69 8.37 0.75
CA THR A 128 -17.97 7.11 0.64
C THR A 128 -16.51 7.29 1.03
N TYR A 129 -15.88 6.20 1.41
CA TYR A 129 -14.45 6.14 1.70
C TYR A 129 -13.85 4.88 1.08
N THR A 130 -12.53 4.85 0.90
CA THR A 130 -11.82 3.70 0.33
C THR A 130 -10.87 3.03 1.32
N ILE A 131 -10.91 1.71 1.38
CA ILE A 131 -10.03 0.92 2.25
C ILE A 131 -9.39 -0.22 1.45
N ARG A 132 -8.20 -0.65 1.86
CA ARG A 132 -7.52 -1.78 1.23
C ARG A 132 -8.30 -3.07 1.49
N SER A 133 -8.45 -3.91 0.46
CA SER A 133 -9.34 -5.08 0.45
C SER A 133 -9.07 -6.09 1.57
N ASP A 134 -7.82 -6.21 2.03
CA ASP A 134 -7.40 -7.08 3.13
C ASP A 134 -7.85 -6.58 4.52
N PHE A 135 -7.98 -5.27 4.71
CA PHE A 135 -8.41 -4.67 5.98
C PHE A 135 -9.93 -4.58 6.14
N VAL A 136 -10.69 -4.80 5.06
CA VAL A 136 -12.15 -4.68 5.03
C VAL A 136 -12.83 -5.48 6.14
N PRO A 137 -12.56 -6.79 6.36
CA PRO A 137 -13.34 -7.56 7.32
C PRO A 137 -13.17 -7.08 8.76
N ALA A 138 -11.93 -6.73 9.14
CA ALA A 138 -11.63 -6.23 10.48
C ALA A 138 -12.21 -4.83 10.71
N PHE A 139 -12.15 -3.98 9.69
CA PHE A 139 -12.68 -2.62 9.76
C PHE A 139 -14.21 -2.58 9.76
N ASP A 140 -14.88 -3.38 8.91
CA ASP A 140 -16.33 -3.49 8.89
C ASP A 140 -16.86 -3.97 10.25
N ASN A 141 -16.14 -4.88 10.93
CA ASN A 141 -16.45 -5.28 12.30
C ASN A 141 -16.33 -4.11 13.29
N ALA A 142 -15.24 -3.34 13.25
CA ALA A 142 -15.09 -2.16 14.12
C ALA A 142 -16.20 -1.12 13.90
N VAL A 143 -16.61 -0.87 12.65
CA VAL A 143 -17.72 0.03 12.32
C VAL A 143 -19.06 -0.53 12.83
N GLN A 144 -19.28 -1.84 12.73
CA GLN A 144 -20.47 -2.48 13.29
C GLN A 144 -20.50 -2.34 14.82
N GLU A 145 -19.37 -2.55 15.49
CA GLU A 145 -19.20 -2.36 16.94
C GLU A 145 -19.48 -0.91 17.37
N ILE A 146 -19.06 0.08 16.59
CA ILE A 146 -19.42 1.49 16.82
C ILE A 146 -20.94 1.70 16.68
N THR A 147 -21.54 1.09 15.65
CA THR A 147 -22.96 1.25 15.32
C THR A 147 -23.87 0.62 16.37
N ILE A 148 -23.54 -0.57 16.89
CA ILE A 148 -24.35 -1.20 17.95
C ILE A 148 -24.31 -0.44 19.28
N ARG A 149 -23.28 0.38 19.49
CA ARG A 149 -23.14 1.32 20.61
C ARG A 149 -23.85 2.66 20.36
N GLY A 150 -24.46 2.85 19.19
CA GLY A 150 -25.21 4.06 18.82
C GLY A 150 -24.34 5.22 18.34
N GLY A 151 -23.07 4.97 18.01
CA GLY A 151 -22.14 5.96 17.49
C GLY A 151 -22.05 5.95 15.96
N ALA A 152 -21.47 7.00 15.39
CA ALA A 152 -21.14 7.09 13.98
C ALA A 152 -19.81 7.84 13.81
N VAL A 153 -18.91 7.31 12.97
CA VAL A 153 -17.58 7.89 12.75
C VAL A 153 -17.43 8.30 11.29
N PRO A 154 -17.41 9.62 10.99
CA PRO A 154 -17.14 10.10 9.64
C PRO A 154 -15.67 9.91 9.26
N ILE A 155 -15.43 9.05 8.26
CA ILE A 155 -14.09 8.65 7.81
C ILE A 155 -13.70 9.46 6.58
N LEU A 156 -12.46 9.96 6.58
CA LEU A 156 -11.78 10.57 5.45
C LEU A 156 -10.64 9.67 4.98
N THR A 157 -10.61 9.38 3.68
CA THR A 157 -9.51 8.63 3.08
C THR A 157 -8.69 9.55 2.18
N PRO A 158 -7.36 9.58 2.31
CA PRO A 158 -6.52 10.40 1.46
C PRO A 158 -6.57 9.91 0.02
N VAL A 159 -6.14 10.77 -0.91
CA VAL A 159 -6.03 10.42 -2.33
C VAL A 159 -4.95 9.35 -2.50
N ARG A 160 -5.32 8.21 -3.09
CA ARG A 160 -4.43 7.04 -3.29
C ARG A 160 -4.02 6.88 -4.75
N ILE A 161 -3.54 7.97 -5.34
CA ILE A 161 -3.11 8.02 -6.74
C ILE A 161 -1.60 8.17 -6.75
N LEU A 162 -0.91 7.38 -7.56
CA LEU A 162 0.52 7.52 -7.74
C LEU A 162 0.85 8.91 -8.30
N PRO A 163 1.89 9.58 -7.78
CA PRO A 163 2.33 10.84 -8.34
C PRO A 163 2.62 10.71 -9.83
N SER A 164 2.22 11.70 -10.62
CA SER A 164 2.52 11.74 -12.05
C SER A 164 4.00 12.05 -12.30
N ALA A 165 4.51 11.66 -13.46
CA ALA A 165 5.85 12.02 -13.90
C ALA A 165 6.06 13.56 -13.83
N GLY A 166 7.15 13.98 -13.19
CA GLY A 166 7.46 15.41 -12.96
C GLY A 166 6.93 15.99 -11.66
N SER A 167 6.08 15.27 -10.93
CA SER A 167 5.70 15.64 -9.55
C SER A 167 6.78 15.21 -8.57
N ALA A 168 6.90 15.93 -7.44
CA ALA A 168 7.75 15.48 -6.34
C ALA A 168 7.21 14.14 -5.79
N PRO A 169 8.07 13.15 -5.52
CA PRO A 169 7.63 11.91 -4.91
C PRO A 169 7.21 12.13 -3.45
N ALA A 170 6.34 11.28 -2.95
CA ALA A 170 6.04 11.21 -1.52
C ALA A 170 7.35 10.91 -0.76
N THR A 171 7.67 11.70 0.26
CA THR A 171 8.91 11.54 1.04
C THR A 171 8.65 11.41 2.53
N ASP A 172 7.49 11.86 3.00
CA ASP A 172 7.04 11.68 4.37
C ASP A 172 6.37 10.31 4.54
N GLY A 173 6.59 9.69 5.71
CA GLY A 173 5.98 8.40 6.05
C GLY A 173 4.46 8.38 5.95
N SER A 174 3.77 9.49 6.27
CA SER A 174 2.30 9.58 6.14
C SER A 174 1.84 9.48 4.69
N ALA A 175 2.42 10.25 3.77
CA ALA A 175 2.07 10.14 2.35
C ALA A 175 2.45 8.79 1.74
N GLN A 176 3.59 8.22 2.13
CA GLN A 176 3.98 6.87 1.69
C GLN A 176 2.97 5.81 2.16
N LEU A 177 2.58 5.83 3.44
CA LEU A 177 1.55 4.95 3.99
C LEU A 177 0.18 5.19 3.34
N ALA A 178 -0.14 6.44 2.95
CA ALA A 178 -1.38 6.77 2.26
C ALA A 178 -1.45 6.13 0.88
N LEU A 179 -0.34 6.12 0.12
CA LEU A 179 -0.26 5.45 -1.18
C LEU A 179 -0.54 3.95 -1.07
N ILE A 180 0.00 3.27 -0.06
CA ILE A 180 -0.26 1.84 0.18
C ILE A 180 -1.55 1.57 0.97
N GLY A 181 -2.34 2.63 1.21
CA GLY A 181 -3.65 2.54 1.84
C GLY A 181 -3.68 2.17 3.31
N ARG A 182 -2.56 2.40 4.01
CA ARG A 182 -2.36 2.14 5.43
C ARG A 182 -2.57 3.37 6.30
N THR A 183 -3.15 4.44 5.77
CA THR A 183 -3.63 5.60 6.54
C THR A 183 -5.13 5.83 6.38
N LEU A 184 -5.74 6.25 7.47
CA LEU A 184 -7.13 6.67 7.62
C LEU A 184 -7.12 7.99 8.37
N SER A 185 -8.01 8.91 8.01
CA SER A 185 -8.25 10.11 8.80
C SER A 185 -9.72 10.17 9.24
N LEU A 186 -9.98 10.75 10.39
CA LEU A 186 -11.34 11.10 10.82
C LEU A 186 -11.65 12.53 10.38
N ALA A 187 -12.91 12.85 10.10
CA ALA A 187 -13.25 14.23 9.77
C ALA A 187 -13.01 15.15 10.98
N PRO A 188 -12.09 16.13 10.93
CA PRO A 188 -11.81 16.96 12.11
C PRO A 188 -13.01 17.83 12.54
N THR A 189 -13.82 18.23 11.56
CA THR A 189 -15.09 18.95 11.76
C THR A 189 -16.14 18.13 12.50
N ALA A 190 -15.92 16.82 12.68
CA ALA A 190 -16.79 15.95 13.43
C ALA A 190 -16.49 15.94 14.94
N ALA A 191 -15.43 16.60 15.42
CA ALA A 191 -15.02 16.57 16.82
C ALA A 191 -14.71 17.93 17.47
N LEU A 192 -14.35 18.95 16.68
CA LEU A 192 -13.75 20.19 17.18
C LEU A 192 -14.66 21.42 17.09
N HIS A 193 -15.86 21.35 16.53
CA HIS A 193 -16.67 22.54 16.28
C HIS A 193 -17.61 22.87 17.43
N ALA A 194 -18.38 21.89 17.91
CA ALA A 194 -19.36 22.08 18.98
C ALA A 194 -19.59 20.77 19.73
N VAL A 195 -19.04 20.69 20.95
CA VAL A 195 -18.96 19.45 21.75
C VAL A 195 -20.35 18.81 21.98
N ALA A 196 -21.40 19.61 22.11
CA ALA A 196 -22.76 19.12 22.35
C ALA A 196 -23.42 18.45 21.13
N THR A 197 -23.03 18.82 19.91
CA THR A 197 -23.68 18.35 18.67
C THR A 197 -22.78 17.47 17.81
N ASP A 198 -21.48 17.52 18.04
CA ASP A 198 -20.50 16.80 17.26
C ASP A 198 -20.53 15.28 17.56
N PRO A 199 -20.46 14.42 16.52
CA PRO A 199 -20.53 12.97 16.69
C PRO A 199 -19.28 12.39 17.36
N LEU A 200 -18.14 13.08 17.26
CA LEU A 200 -16.89 12.75 17.93
C LEU A 200 -16.54 13.86 18.92
N SER A 201 -15.60 13.60 19.81
CA SER A 201 -15.02 14.62 20.67
C SER A 201 -13.60 14.22 21.06
N LEU A 202 -12.72 15.20 21.18
CA LEU A 202 -11.39 15.00 21.75
C LEU A 202 -11.45 15.39 23.22
N SER A 203 -11.56 14.41 24.12
CA SER A 203 -11.91 14.66 25.52
C SER A 203 -11.05 13.86 26.50
N ARG A 204 -11.11 14.25 27.78
CA ARG A 204 -10.51 13.51 28.89
C ARG A 204 -11.45 13.48 30.09
N PRO A 205 -11.43 12.41 30.90
CA PRO A 205 -12.31 12.30 32.07
C PRO A 205 -11.81 13.10 33.27
N THR A 206 -10.56 13.60 33.25
CA THR A 206 -9.98 14.36 34.36
C THR A 206 -9.03 15.43 33.83
N ALA A 207 -9.10 16.64 34.37
CA ALA A 207 -8.19 17.73 34.05
C ALA A 207 -6.72 17.30 34.30
N GLY A 208 -5.85 17.55 33.32
CA GLY A 208 -4.43 17.15 33.35
C GLY A 208 -4.12 15.78 32.73
N GLY A 209 -5.12 14.96 32.39
CA GLY A 209 -4.94 13.73 31.62
C GLY A 209 -4.71 13.97 30.12
N GLY A 210 -4.22 12.95 29.42
CA GLY A 210 -4.12 12.95 27.95
C GLY A 210 -5.50 12.92 27.31
N PHE A 211 -5.66 13.62 26.19
CA PHE A 211 -6.90 13.61 25.44
C PHE A 211 -7.03 12.33 24.62
N GLU A 212 -8.24 11.79 24.58
CA GLU A 212 -8.60 10.63 23.78
C GLU A 212 -9.76 10.96 22.83
N VAL A 213 -9.84 10.21 21.73
CA VAL A 213 -10.93 10.35 20.76
C VAL A 213 -12.10 9.51 21.22
N LEU A 214 -13.19 10.20 21.55
CA LEU A 214 -14.44 9.59 21.99
C LEU A 214 -15.51 9.73 20.92
N VAL A 215 -16.39 8.73 20.84
CA VAL A 215 -17.60 8.76 20.01
C VAL A 215 -18.78 9.07 20.91
N ARG A 216 -19.60 10.04 20.51
CA ARG A 216 -20.86 10.34 21.19
C ARG A 216 -21.91 9.29 20.84
N VAL A 217 -22.73 8.90 21.81
CA VAL A 217 -23.92 8.09 21.55
C VAL A 217 -24.98 9.01 20.93
N ILE A 218 -25.29 8.79 19.65
CA ILE A 218 -26.25 9.59 18.87
C ILE A 218 -27.58 8.86 18.75
N ASP A 219 -27.53 7.54 18.56
CA ASP A 219 -28.71 6.68 18.50
C ASP A 219 -28.90 5.94 19.83
N ALA A 220 -29.79 6.46 20.67
CA ALA A 220 -30.15 5.84 21.94
C ALA A 220 -30.94 4.53 21.79
N ALA A 221 -31.48 4.23 20.60
CA ALA A 221 -32.18 2.98 20.32
C ALA A 221 -31.24 1.84 19.89
N ALA A 222 -29.95 2.11 19.73
CA ALA A 222 -28.98 1.09 19.35
C ALA A 222 -28.84 0.02 20.45
N PRO A 223 -28.54 -1.25 20.10
CA PRO A 223 -28.62 -2.40 21.00
C PRO A 223 -27.88 -2.27 22.34
N ILE A 224 -26.74 -1.58 22.35
CA ILE A 224 -25.85 -1.45 23.53
C ILE A 224 -25.82 0.00 24.05
N ALA A 225 -26.43 0.97 23.36
CA ALA A 225 -26.38 2.39 23.72
C ALA A 225 -26.83 2.66 25.17
N GLY A 226 -27.89 1.98 25.64
CA GLY A 226 -28.41 2.13 27.00
C GLY A 226 -27.48 1.67 28.13
N THR A 227 -26.37 0.99 27.80
CA THR A 227 -25.34 0.59 28.79
C THR A 227 -24.26 1.64 29.00
N ILE A 228 -24.19 2.65 28.12
CA ILE A 228 -23.17 3.70 28.13
C ILE A 228 -23.73 4.86 28.94
N ALA A 229 -23.28 5.00 30.18
CA ALA A 229 -23.70 6.09 31.05
C ALA A 229 -23.08 7.42 30.63
N ALA A 230 -23.80 8.51 30.90
CA ALA A 230 -23.22 9.84 30.81
C ALA A 230 -22.14 10.01 31.89
N ALA A 231 -21.07 10.71 31.52
CA ALA A 231 -19.96 11.04 32.41
C ALA A 231 -19.50 12.47 32.16
N ASP A 232 -18.78 13.04 33.12
CA ASP A 232 -18.19 14.36 32.99
C ASP A 232 -16.90 14.28 32.15
N TRP A 233 -16.83 15.13 31.12
CA TRP A 233 -15.72 15.19 30.18
C TRP A 233 -15.27 16.63 29.95
N THR A 234 -13.96 16.85 30.00
CA THR A 234 -13.35 18.07 29.50
C THR A 234 -12.91 17.84 28.06
N SER A 235 -13.47 18.62 27.12
CA SER A 235 -13.34 18.41 25.67
C SER A 235 -12.73 19.62 24.98
N TRP A 236 -12.08 19.44 23.84
CA TRP A 236 -11.67 20.56 23.00
C TRP A 236 -12.81 21.06 22.12
N GLU A 237 -13.02 22.37 22.13
CA GLU A 237 -13.82 23.11 21.15
C GLU A 237 -12.96 24.19 20.52
N CYS A 238 -12.99 24.28 19.19
CA CYS A 238 -12.14 25.16 18.41
C CYS A 238 -12.96 26.06 17.50
N ASP A 239 -12.53 27.31 17.39
CA ASP A 239 -12.97 28.22 16.33
C ASP A 239 -11.89 28.33 15.23
N ALA A 240 -12.04 29.31 14.35
CA ALA A 240 -11.09 29.53 13.25
C ALA A 240 -9.67 29.90 13.71
N ALA A 241 -9.50 30.36 14.96
CA ALA A 241 -8.27 30.94 15.48
C ALA A 241 -7.70 30.22 16.72
N VAL A 242 -8.55 29.71 17.63
CA VAL A 242 -8.13 29.17 18.93
C VAL A 242 -8.99 27.96 19.32
N CYS A 243 -8.40 27.05 20.09
CA CYS A 243 -9.10 26.00 20.81
C CYS A 243 -9.20 26.30 22.32
N SER A 244 -10.32 25.96 22.91
CA SER A 244 -10.61 26.09 24.35
C SER A 244 -11.17 24.79 24.91
N GLU A 245 -10.92 24.55 26.19
CA GLU A 245 -11.48 23.41 26.91
C GLU A 245 -12.91 23.71 27.37
N VAL A 246 -13.84 22.80 27.11
CA VAL A 246 -15.26 22.89 27.46
C VAL A 246 -15.67 21.64 28.22
N ASP A 247 -16.30 21.83 29.37
CA ASP A 247 -16.85 20.73 30.16
C ASP A 247 -18.23 20.31 29.64
N SER A 248 -18.49 19.01 29.67
CA SER A 248 -19.71 18.40 29.15
C SER A 248 -20.09 17.16 29.95
N ASN A 249 -21.38 16.82 29.98
CA ASN A 249 -21.90 15.62 30.64
C ASN A 249 -22.73 14.82 29.64
N ASP A 250 -22.10 13.85 28.97
CA ASP A 250 -22.73 13.07 27.90
C ASP A 250 -22.28 11.60 27.91
N ALA A 251 -23.09 10.74 27.30
CA ALA A 251 -22.75 9.34 27.05
C ALA A 251 -21.77 9.25 25.86
N ARG A 252 -20.55 8.80 26.15
CA ARG A 252 -19.45 8.66 25.19
C ARG A 252 -18.66 7.39 25.43
N PHE A 253 -18.04 6.87 24.38
CA PHE A 253 -17.17 5.70 24.47
C PHE A 253 -15.88 5.88 23.67
N ALA A 254 -14.81 5.24 24.13
CA ALA A 254 -13.50 5.36 23.50
C ALA A 254 -13.45 4.68 22.13
N LEU A 255 -12.97 5.41 21.12
CA LEU A 255 -12.80 4.90 19.76
C LEU A 255 -11.54 4.03 19.62
N THR A 256 -10.48 4.39 20.35
CA THR A 256 -9.16 3.79 20.24
C THR A 256 -9.14 2.27 20.40
N PRO A 257 -9.82 1.66 21.40
CA PRO A 257 -9.83 0.20 21.52
C PRO A 257 -10.49 -0.50 20.33
N LEU A 258 -11.52 0.10 19.74
CA LEU A 258 -12.26 -0.48 18.61
C LEU A 258 -11.43 -0.43 17.32
N LEU A 259 -10.77 0.70 17.05
CA LEU A 259 -9.89 0.83 15.89
C LEU A 259 -8.59 0.03 16.05
N ASN A 260 -8.02 -0.02 17.24
CA ASN A 260 -6.84 -0.84 17.53
C ASN A 260 -7.12 -2.33 17.29
N ALA A 261 -8.32 -2.82 17.63
CA ALA A 261 -8.72 -4.19 17.35
C ALA A 261 -8.79 -4.49 15.83
N ALA A 262 -9.04 -3.46 15.01
CA ALA A 262 -8.97 -3.54 13.55
C ALA A 262 -7.57 -3.23 12.97
N GLY A 263 -6.54 -3.08 13.82
CA GLY A 263 -5.16 -2.81 13.43
C GLY A 263 -4.85 -1.36 13.09
N TRP A 264 -5.76 -0.43 13.40
CA TRP A 264 -5.58 1.01 13.19
C TRP A 264 -5.16 1.68 14.48
N HIS A 265 -4.00 2.32 14.46
CA HIS A 265 -3.37 2.92 15.63
C HIS A 265 -3.11 4.41 15.41
N GLN A 266 -3.28 5.21 16.46
CA GLN A 266 -2.78 6.58 16.49
C GLN A 266 -1.26 6.57 16.72
N THR A 267 -0.62 7.67 16.35
CA THR A 267 0.76 7.94 16.79
C THR A 267 0.79 8.10 18.32
N ALA A 268 1.93 7.79 18.95
CA ALA A 268 2.03 7.77 20.42
C ALA A 268 1.68 9.13 21.06
N ASP A 269 2.06 10.22 20.39
CA ASP A 269 1.75 11.59 20.80
C ASP A 269 1.06 12.33 19.65
N PRO A 270 -0.27 12.19 19.49
CA PRO A 270 -0.99 12.95 18.49
C PRO A 270 -0.89 14.45 18.80
N GLY A 271 -0.60 15.25 17.77
CA GLY A 271 -0.56 16.70 17.89
C GLY A 271 -1.95 17.24 18.25
N ASN A 272 -2.01 18.04 19.31
CA ASN A 272 -3.23 18.68 19.75
C ASN A 272 -3.73 19.72 18.72
N PRO A 273 -5.05 19.92 18.62
CA PRO A 273 -5.60 20.98 17.79
C PRO A 273 -5.24 22.36 18.34
N THR A 274 -5.02 23.32 17.44
CA THR A 274 -4.81 24.74 17.80
C THR A 274 -5.90 25.65 17.26
N SER A 275 -6.54 25.24 16.16
CA SER A 275 -7.71 25.88 15.56
C SER A 275 -8.43 24.87 14.65
N LEU A 276 -9.59 25.24 14.10
CA LEU A 276 -10.24 24.45 13.04
C LEU A 276 -9.40 24.34 11.76
N SER A 277 -8.55 25.33 11.47
CA SER A 277 -7.64 25.32 10.30
C SER A 277 -6.38 24.50 10.55
N ASN A 278 -6.01 24.29 11.81
CA ASN A 278 -4.91 23.43 12.22
C ASN A 278 -5.40 22.44 13.30
N PRO A 279 -6.11 21.39 12.88
CA PRO A 279 -6.71 20.42 13.80
C PRO A 279 -5.69 19.49 14.45
N GLY A 280 -4.40 19.55 14.11
CA GLY A 280 -3.39 18.63 14.61
C GLY A 280 -3.47 17.25 13.94
N THR A 281 -2.85 16.23 14.57
CA THR A 281 -2.73 14.87 14.00
C THR A 281 -3.54 13.81 14.76
N TRP A 282 -4.37 14.19 15.73
CA TRP A 282 -5.24 13.26 16.46
C TRP A 282 -6.22 12.50 15.56
N ALA A 283 -6.60 13.10 14.43
CA ALA A 283 -7.51 12.48 13.48
C ALA A 283 -6.82 11.43 12.60
N GLU A 284 -5.49 11.34 12.58
CA GLU A 284 -4.74 10.42 11.72
C GLU A 284 -4.52 9.06 12.40
N TRP A 285 -4.88 7.99 11.68
CA TRP A 285 -4.73 6.61 12.09
C TRP A 285 -3.93 5.83 11.06
N ARG A 286 -3.05 4.97 11.53
CA ARG A 286 -2.12 4.20 10.70
C ARG A 286 -2.26 2.71 10.98
N ASN A 287 -2.24 1.90 9.92
CA ASN A 287 -2.19 0.45 10.04
C ASN A 287 -0.79 -0.06 9.69
N ILE A 288 0.04 -0.18 10.73
CA ILE A 288 1.41 -0.69 10.63
C ILE A 288 1.50 -2.21 10.82
N THR A 289 0.35 -2.89 10.94
CA THR A 289 0.30 -4.34 11.17
C THR A 289 0.98 -5.07 10.03
N GLY A 290 1.95 -5.93 10.36
CA GLY A 290 2.73 -6.71 9.39
C GLY A 290 3.89 -5.96 8.72
N LEU A 291 4.06 -4.65 8.97
CA LEU A 291 5.26 -3.93 8.56
C LEU A 291 6.38 -4.22 9.56
N VAL A 292 7.45 -4.88 9.11
CA VAL A 292 8.59 -5.26 9.94
C VAL A 292 9.76 -4.31 9.65
N PRO A 293 10.26 -3.57 10.65
CA PRO A 293 11.38 -2.66 10.47
C PRO A 293 12.62 -3.38 9.92
N GLY A 294 13.27 -2.79 8.93
CA GLY A 294 14.45 -3.36 8.28
C GLY A 294 14.19 -4.54 7.33
N VAL A 295 12.93 -4.96 7.17
CA VAL A 295 12.57 -6.13 6.33
C VAL A 295 11.56 -5.75 5.25
N THR A 296 10.47 -5.07 5.60
CA THR A 296 9.41 -4.77 4.64
C THR A 296 9.86 -3.69 3.65
N ARG A 297 9.87 -4.01 2.36
CA ARG A 297 10.23 -3.07 1.30
C ARG A 297 9.01 -2.31 0.78
N PHE A 298 9.23 -1.08 0.33
CA PHE A 298 8.15 -0.26 -0.23
C PHE A 298 7.61 -0.86 -1.54
N ALA A 299 8.50 -1.43 -2.36
CA ALA A 299 8.13 -2.16 -3.56
C ALA A 299 7.09 -3.26 -3.29
N ASP A 300 7.31 -4.08 -2.26
CA ASP A 300 6.46 -5.24 -1.98
C ASP A 300 5.02 -4.80 -1.66
N GLU A 301 4.85 -3.72 -0.88
CA GLU A 301 3.54 -3.18 -0.55
C GLU A 301 2.87 -2.47 -1.74
N LEU A 302 3.64 -1.75 -2.56
CA LEU A 302 3.11 -1.06 -3.74
C LEU A 302 2.68 -2.02 -4.84
N GLN A 303 3.43 -3.11 -5.06
CA GLN A 303 3.12 -4.13 -6.07
C GLN A 303 1.83 -4.90 -5.79
N LEU A 304 1.39 -4.93 -4.52
CA LEU A 304 0.09 -5.49 -4.18
C LEU A 304 -1.07 -4.65 -4.73
N LEU A 305 -0.85 -3.36 -4.98
CA LEU A 305 -1.92 -2.38 -5.26
C LEU A 305 -1.84 -1.74 -6.64
N TYR A 306 -0.63 -1.62 -7.19
CA TYR A 306 -0.37 -0.95 -8.46
C TYR A 306 0.36 -1.89 -9.42
N SER A 307 0.05 -1.75 -10.72
CA SER A 307 0.73 -2.53 -11.75
C SER A 307 2.17 -2.03 -11.96
N ALA A 308 3.02 -2.89 -12.52
CA ALA A 308 4.41 -2.54 -12.87
C ALA A 308 4.49 -1.27 -13.73
N GLU A 309 3.62 -1.16 -14.72
CA GLU A 309 3.59 -0.05 -15.67
C GLU A 309 3.28 1.29 -14.98
N MET A 310 2.38 1.27 -13.99
CA MET A 310 2.07 2.46 -13.21
C MET A 310 3.24 2.88 -12.31
N LEU A 311 3.97 1.91 -11.75
CA LEU A 311 5.11 2.20 -10.88
C LEU A 311 6.31 2.76 -11.67
N ILE A 312 6.64 2.18 -12.83
CA ILE A 312 7.76 2.62 -13.69
C ILE A 312 7.55 4.06 -14.19
N THR A 313 6.31 4.46 -14.42
CA THR A 313 5.98 5.81 -14.90
C THR A 313 5.86 6.85 -13.77
N SER A 314 5.90 6.41 -12.51
CA SER A 314 5.80 7.27 -11.34
C SER A 314 7.19 7.65 -10.79
N PRO A 315 7.39 8.87 -10.24
CA PRO A 315 8.63 9.23 -9.56
C PRO A 315 8.91 8.39 -8.30
N ILE A 316 7.93 7.63 -7.80
CA ILE A 316 8.10 6.65 -6.71
C ILE A 316 9.02 5.50 -7.13
N PHE A 317 9.27 5.27 -8.43
CA PHE A 317 10.18 4.24 -8.91
C PHE A 317 11.56 4.27 -8.25
N ASN A 318 12.09 5.47 -7.97
CA ASN A 318 13.40 5.66 -7.34
C ASN A 318 13.42 5.33 -5.83
N GLN A 319 12.26 5.05 -5.23
CA GLN A 319 12.09 4.74 -3.80
C GLN A 319 11.65 3.30 -3.56
N LEU A 320 11.58 2.46 -4.60
CA LEU A 320 11.06 1.09 -4.48
C LEU A 320 11.89 0.23 -3.53
N ASP A 321 13.21 0.47 -3.46
CA ASP A 321 14.12 -0.24 -2.56
C ASP A 321 14.11 0.30 -1.13
N ASN A 322 13.34 1.35 -0.83
CA ASN A 322 13.21 1.85 0.53
C ASN A 322 12.61 0.78 1.44
N VAL A 323 13.11 0.73 2.68
CA VAL A 323 12.72 -0.23 3.69
C VAL A 323 12.00 0.49 4.83
N TRP A 324 11.01 -0.17 5.39
CA TRP A 324 10.28 0.33 6.55
C TRP A 324 11.23 0.49 7.75
N THR A 325 11.25 1.68 8.35
CA THR A 325 12.10 2.00 9.53
C THR A 325 11.37 1.85 10.86
N GLY A 326 10.05 1.64 10.83
CA GLY A 326 9.15 1.75 11.97
C GLY A 326 8.22 2.96 11.89
N ASN A 327 8.63 4.00 11.14
CA ASN A 327 7.85 5.23 10.96
C ASN A 327 7.64 5.62 9.49
N GLU A 328 8.60 5.31 8.61
CA GLU A 328 8.58 5.67 7.19
C GLU A 328 9.36 4.64 6.35
N PHE A 329 9.27 4.74 5.02
CA PHE A 329 10.12 3.99 4.09
C PHE A 329 11.31 4.86 3.67
N ALA A 330 12.50 4.47 4.12
CA ALA A 330 13.76 5.16 3.83
C ALA A 330 14.76 4.23 3.16
N ALA A 331 15.81 4.79 2.55
CA ALA A 331 16.89 3.99 1.98
C ALA A 331 17.54 3.10 3.09
N PRO A 332 17.85 1.84 2.78
CA PRO A 332 18.44 0.89 3.73
C PRO A 332 19.85 1.26 4.20
#